data_AF-A0A836XEF3-F1
#
_entry.id   AF-A0A836XEF3-F1
#
_cell.length_a   1.000
_cell.length_b   1.000
_cell.length_c   1.000
_cell.angle_alpha   90.00
_cell.angle_beta   90.00
_cell.angle_gamma   90.00
#
_symmetry.space_group_name_H-M   'P 1'
#
loop_
_entity.id
_entity.type
_entity.pdbx_description
1 polymer ?
#
loop_
_entity_poly.entity_id
_entity_poly.type
_entity_poly.pdbx_seq_one_letter_code
_entity_poly.pdbx_strand_id
1 'polypeptide(L)'
;MGIVDDLGTEVVLSAAPQRIVSLAPSNTELLFAMGLGDRVVGVTKYCNYPPAAEAIEQVAGFSDLSVEKIAAVRPDLVVASRGNDAEGLETVRQMGVPVFALANNSIADVIESVRRLGQLTGRQQAGERLATSLQARIDTVTTRVAPRLLAAQSDDKRHGRPRVLWGFAGDPIYTAGAGSIIDTALLTNMEAAAEIARQIRLRNMGGMIVIDFIHMDEDAHWEQVLAALEDGLADDRTHSRIIGLTGAGLVELTRRRRRESLVQALTDPCMTCAGTGRIPSPETVVYDIMRSLRREAR
;
A
#
# COMPACT_ATOMS: atom_id res chain seq x y z
N MET A 1 33.69 6.78 -6.16
CA MET A 1 32.72 7.83 -5.79
C MET A 1 31.48 7.08 -5.34
N GLY A 2 31.08 7.22 -4.08
CA GLY A 2 29.88 6.55 -3.58
C GLY A 2 28.61 7.18 -4.15
N ILE A 3 27.52 6.43 -4.07
CA ILE A 3 26.17 6.90 -4.42
C ILE A 3 25.27 6.55 -3.24
N VAL A 4 24.51 7.54 -2.78
CA VAL A 4 23.57 7.37 -1.66
C VAL A 4 22.29 6.74 -2.17
N ASP A 5 21.87 5.66 -1.52
CA ASP A 5 20.61 4.96 -1.79
C ASP A 5 19.41 5.64 -1.09
N ASP A 6 18.19 5.15 -1.32
CA ASP A 6 16.99 5.79 -0.76
C ASP A 6 16.78 5.57 0.74
N LEU A 7 17.66 4.79 1.38
CA LEU A 7 17.71 4.61 2.83
C LEU A 7 18.84 5.44 3.46
N GLY A 8 19.49 6.31 2.69
CA GLY A 8 20.59 7.16 3.15
C GLY A 8 21.93 6.45 3.26
N THR A 9 22.05 5.22 2.74
CA THR A 9 23.31 4.44 2.79
C THR A 9 24.21 4.83 1.63
N GLU A 10 25.46 5.23 1.89
CA GLU A 10 26.46 5.43 0.83
C GLU A 10 26.98 4.08 0.33
N VAL A 11 26.70 3.76 -0.94
CA VAL A 11 27.19 2.54 -1.61
C VAL A 11 28.40 2.88 -2.47
N VAL A 12 29.55 2.26 -2.14
CA VAL A 12 30.80 2.42 -2.87
C VAL A 12 31.17 1.11 -3.56
N LEU A 13 31.25 1.13 -4.88
CA LEU A 13 31.74 0.00 -5.68
C LEU A 13 33.16 0.30 -6.21
N SER A 14 34.04 -0.70 -6.15
CA SER A 14 35.43 -0.61 -6.65
C SER A 14 35.52 -0.73 -8.18
N ALA A 15 34.53 -1.37 -8.80
CA ALA A 15 34.36 -1.50 -10.24
C ALA A 15 32.86 -1.59 -10.58
N ALA A 16 32.52 -1.48 -11.87
CA ALA A 16 31.15 -1.71 -12.31
C ALA A 16 30.74 -3.19 -12.05
N PRO A 17 29.59 -3.47 -11.43
CA PRO A 17 29.15 -4.81 -11.06
C PRO A 17 28.89 -5.68 -12.29
N GLN A 18 29.23 -6.96 -12.18
CA GLN A 18 29.07 -8.01 -13.19
C GLN A 18 28.10 -9.12 -12.74
N ARG A 19 27.73 -9.18 -11.45
CA ARG A 19 26.87 -10.21 -10.85
C ARG A 19 25.84 -9.54 -9.94
N ILE A 20 24.76 -9.08 -10.54
CA ILE A 20 23.70 -8.31 -9.88
C ILE A 20 22.58 -9.25 -9.44
N VAL A 21 22.14 -9.15 -8.19
CA VAL A 21 20.87 -9.73 -7.73
C VAL A 21 19.81 -8.63 -7.66
N SER A 22 18.61 -8.91 -8.17
CA SER A 22 17.48 -7.98 -8.19
C SER A 22 16.35 -8.48 -7.30
N LEU A 23 15.97 -7.71 -6.28
CA LEU A 23 14.99 -8.10 -5.27
C LEU A 23 13.60 -7.48 -5.48
N ALA A 24 13.30 -6.98 -6.67
CA ALA A 24 11.96 -6.60 -7.09
C ALA A 24 11.76 -6.75 -8.61
N PRO A 25 10.54 -7.04 -9.10
CA PRO A 25 10.23 -7.02 -10.53
C PRO A 25 10.62 -5.70 -11.21
N SER A 26 10.22 -4.56 -10.63
CA SER A 26 10.58 -3.22 -11.12
C SER A 26 12.09 -3.02 -11.26
N ASN A 27 12.88 -3.40 -10.25
CA ASN A 27 14.34 -3.33 -10.30
C ASN A 27 14.92 -4.16 -11.47
N THR A 28 14.36 -5.35 -11.71
CA THR A 28 14.76 -6.23 -12.81
C THR A 28 14.47 -5.56 -14.16
N GLU A 29 13.29 -4.98 -14.34
CA GLU A 29 12.93 -4.26 -15.58
C GLU A 29 13.88 -3.09 -15.86
N LEU A 30 14.24 -2.29 -14.85
CA LEU A 30 15.18 -1.17 -15.00
C LEU A 30 16.58 -1.65 -15.41
N LEU A 31 17.09 -2.73 -14.78
CA LEU A 31 18.38 -3.32 -15.12
C LEU A 31 18.39 -3.83 -16.58
N PHE A 32 17.35 -4.55 -17.00
CA PHE A 32 17.22 -5.02 -18.38
C PHE A 32 17.11 -3.86 -19.38
N ALA A 33 16.31 -2.83 -19.09
CA ALA A 33 16.16 -1.64 -19.93
C ALA A 33 17.47 -0.85 -20.10
N MET A 34 18.38 -0.92 -19.13
CA MET A 34 19.73 -0.33 -19.21
C MET A 34 20.79 -1.25 -19.84
N GLY A 35 20.40 -2.44 -20.34
CA GLY A 35 21.31 -3.39 -20.96
C GLY A 35 22.22 -4.10 -19.95
N LEU A 36 21.69 -4.45 -18.78
CA LEU A 36 22.39 -5.21 -17.73
C LEU A 36 21.85 -6.64 -17.55
N GLY A 37 20.90 -7.09 -18.40
CA GLY A 37 20.28 -8.42 -18.30
C GLY A 37 21.27 -9.57 -18.14
N ASP A 38 22.32 -9.61 -18.96
CA ASP A 38 23.39 -10.63 -18.92
C ASP A 38 24.21 -10.64 -17.61
N ARG A 39 24.07 -9.58 -16.78
CA ARG A 39 24.72 -9.45 -15.47
C ARG A 39 23.77 -9.75 -14.32
N VAL A 40 22.47 -9.93 -14.56
CA VAL A 40 21.52 -10.30 -13.52
C VAL A 40 21.63 -11.81 -13.27
N VAL A 41 22.09 -12.19 -12.08
CA VAL A 41 22.40 -13.59 -11.71
C VAL A 41 21.42 -14.19 -10.71
N GLY A 42 20.51 -13.37 -10.18
CA GLY A 42 19.41 -13.83 -9.33
C GLY A 42 18.28 -12.81 -9.30
N VAL A 43 17.04 -13.31 -9.26
CA VAL A 43 15.81 -12.51 -9.26
C VAL A 43 14.83 -12.99 -8.18
N THR A 44 13.75 -12.24 -7.94
CA THR A 44 12.63 -12.74 -7.15
C THR A 44 11.76 -13.73 -7.94
N LYS A 45 11.04 -14.60 -7.24
CA LYS A 45 10.01 -15.50 -7.83
C LYS A 45 8.84 -14.78 -8.55
N TYR A 46 8.78 -13.45 -8.49
CA TYR A 46 7.76 -12.62 -9.14
C TYR A 46 8.28 -11.90 -10.40
N CYS A 47 9.57 -12.04 -10.75
CA CYS A 47 10.16 -11.40 -11.91
C CYS A 47 9.81 -12.16 -13.20
N ASN A 48 8.91 -11.59 -14.01
CA ASN A 48 8.40 -12.18 -15.26
C ASN A 48 8.57 -11.28 -16.50
N TYR A 49 9.20 -10.10 -16.35
CA TYR A 49 9.48 -9.19 -17.45
C TYR A 49 10.93 -8.65 -17.41
N PRO A 50 11.62 -8.54 -18.56
CA PRO A 50 11.27 -9.15 -19.85
C PRO A 50 11.28 -10.69 -19.75
N PRO A 51 10.74 -11.45 -20.74
CA PRO A 51 10.63 -12.91 -20.64
C PRO A 51 11.94 -13.66 -20.32
N ALA A 52 13.09 -13.08 -20.66
CA ALA A 52 14.41 -13.63 -20.29
C ALA A 52 14.65 -13.67 -18.76
N ALA A 53 13.95 -12.85 -17.97
CA ALA A 53 14.06 -12.83 -16.51
C ALA A 53 13.48 -14.09 -15.85
N GLU A 54 12.49 -14.75 -16.46
CA GLU A 54 11.90 -16.00 -15.94
C GLU A 54 12.91 -17.16 -15.91
N ALA A 55 13.95 -17.09 -16.75
CA ALA A 55 15.02 -18.09 -16.83
C ALA A 55 16.19 -17.84 -15.84
N ILE A 56 16.15 -16.75 -15.06
CA ILE A 56 17.17 -16.43 -14.06
C ILE A 56 16.85 -17.12 -12.73
N GLU A 57 17.89 -17.54 -12.00
CA GLU A 57 17.77 -18.21 -10.70
C GLU A 57 16.91 -17.41 -9.71
N GLN A 58 15.94 -18.09 -9.08
CA GLN A 58 15.00 -17.46 -8.14
C GLN A 58 15.54 -17.53 -6.71
N VAL A 59 16.22 -16.45 -6.33
CA VAL A 59 16.95 -16.35 -5.05
C VAL A 59 16.11 -15.83 -3.88
N ALA A 60 14.98 -15.17 -4.14
CA ALA A 60 14.12 -14.60 -3.10
C ALA A 60 12.62 -14.56 -3.45
N GLY A 61 11.79 -14.35 -2.43
CA GLY A 61 10.47 -13.73 -2.56
C GLY A 61 10.59 -12.20 -2.65
N PHE A 62 9.55 -11.48 -2.21
CA PHE A 62 9.61 -10.02 -2.06
C PHE A 62 9.98 -9.65 -0.61
N SER A 63 9.17 -10.06 0.36
CA SER A 63 9.41 -9.88 1.80
C SER A 63 9.97 -11.12 2.51
N ASP A 64 10.40 -12.12 1.74
CA ASP A 64 10.92 -13.41 2.19
C ASP A 64 12.26 -13.63 1.45
N LEU A 65 13.38 -13.45 2.15
CA LEU A 65 14.71 -13.35 1.56
C LEU A 65 15.58 -14.56 1.96
N SER A 66 16.04 -15.37 1.00
CA SER A 66 17.03 -16.42 1.29
C SER A 66 18.44 -15.90 1.08
N VAL A 67 19.09 -15.59 2.21
CA VAL A 67 20.49 -15.16 2.27
C VAL A 67 21.42 -16.21 1.65
N GLU A 68 21.13 -17.50 1.82
CA GLU A 68 21.94 -18.62 1.32
C GLU A 68 21.89 -18.71 -0.21
N LYS A 69 20.70 -18.55 -0.81
CA LYS A 69 20.54 -18.52 -2.27
C LYS A 69 21.24 -17.31 -2.89
N ILE A 70 21.14 -16.15 -2.24
CA ILE A 70 21.85 -14.94 -2.66
C ILE A 70 23.37 -15.17 -2.59
N ALA A 71 23.88 -15.73 -1.50
CA ALA A 71 25.30 -16.07 -1.37
C ALA A 71 25.77 -17.09 -2.42
N ALA A 72 24.95 -18.11 -2.73
CA ALA A 72 25.28 -19.15 -3.70
C ALA A 72 25.52 -18.59 -5.12
N VAL A 73 24.74 -17.57 -5.55
CA VAL A 73 24.97 -16.91 -6.85
C VAL A 73 26.12 -15.90 -6.83
N ARG A 74 26.79 -15.68 -5.69
CA ARG A 74 27.99 -14.82 -5.53
C ARG A 74 27.84 -13.46 -6.22
N PRO A 75 26.92 -12.59 -5.78
CA PRO A 75 26.74 -11.25 -6.33
C PRO A 75 27.88 -10.31 -5.95
N ASP A 76 28.09 -9.29 -6.79
CA ASP A 76 28.91 -8.11 -6.50
C ASP A 76 28.07 -6.82 -6.29
N LEU A 77 26.75 -6.91 -6.50
CA LEU A 77 25.75 -5.91 -6.10
C LEU A 77 24.39 -6.58 -5.87
N VAL A 78 23.65 -6.13 -4.85
CA VAL A 78 22.23 -6.41 -4.65
C VAL A 78 21.43 -5.11 -4.81
N VAL A 79 20.40 -5.13 -5.67
CA VAL A 79 19.48 -4.00 -5.88
C VAL A 79 18.16 -4.30 -5.18
N ALA A 80 18.00 -3.70 -4.00
CA ALA A 80 16.86 -3.89 -3.11
C ALA A 80 15.74 -2.87 -3.38
N SER A 81 14.56 -3.10 -2.79
CA SER A 81 13.41 -2.22 -2.82
C SER A 81 12.79 -2.10 -1.42
N ARG A 82 12.16 -0.95 -1.13
CA ARG A 82 11.31 -0.78 0.07
C ARG A 82 10.28 -1.92 0.14
N GLY A 83 10.23 -2.63 1.27
CA GLY A 83 9.38 -3.82 1.46
C GLY A 83 10.10 -5.18 1.33
N ASN A 84 11.37 -5.20 0.92
CA ASN A 84 12.24 -6.35 1.16
C ASN A 84 12.58 -6.49 2.66
N ASP A 85 12.89 -7.71 3.08
CA ASP A 85 13.29 -8.02 4.47
C ASP A 85 14.58 -7.27 4.88
N ALA A 86 14.47 -6.44 5.91
CA ALA A 86 15.58 -5.61 6.40
C ALA A 86 16.67 -6.42 7.10
N GLU A 87 16.32 -7.50 7.82
CA GLU A 87 17.28 -8.32 8.58
C GLU A 87 18.14 -9.16 7.63
N GLY A 88 17.51 -9.80 6.64
CA GLY A 88 18.21 -10.50 5.56
C GLY A 88 19.08 -9.57 4.71
N LEU A 89 18.62 -8.36 4.40
CA LEU A 89 19.45 -7.36 3.68
C LEU A 89 20.68 -6.95 4.50
N GLU A 90 20.54 -6.80 5.81
CA GLU A 90 21.68 -6.47 6.68
C GLU A 90 22.67 -7.64 6.81
N THR A 91 22.16 -8.88 6.87
CA THR A 91 22.99 -10.09 6.78
C THR A 91 23.78 -10.13 5.47
N VAL A 92 23.18 -9.72 4.35
CA VAL A 92 23.86 -9.59 3.05
C VAL A 92 24.97 -8.54 3.08
N ARG A 93 24.76 -7.38 3.73
CA ARG A 93 25.83 -6.38 3.93
C ARG A 93 26.97 -6.91 4.79
N GLN A 94 26.66 -7.65 5.86
CA GLN A 94 27.67 -8.25 6.75
C GLN A 94 28.53 -9.31 6.06
N MET A 95 28.02 -9.99 5.03
CA MET A 95 28.82 -10.85 4.15
C MET A 95 29.77 -10.07 3.19
N GLY A 96 29.77 -8.74 3.25
CA GLY A 96 30.60 -7.88 2.39
C GLY A 96 30.03 -7.63 1.00
N VAL A 97 28.75 -7.97 0.77
CA VAL A 97 28.07 -7.72 -0.51
C VAL A 97 27.40 -6.34 -0.47
N PRO A 98 27.72 -5.41 -1.39
CA PRO A 98 27.04 -4.11 -1.46
C PRO A 98 25.55 -4.25 -1.76
N VAL A 99 24.72 -3.54 -0.98
CA VAL A 99 23.26 -3.45 -1.16
C VAL A 99 22.91 -2.00 -1.47
N PHE A 100 22.18 -1.77 -2.58
CA PHE A 100 21.65 -0.47 -2.98
C PHE A 100 20.11 -0.54 -2.98
N ALA A 101 19.45 0.17 -2.06
CA ALA A 101 18.01 0.13 -1.90
C ALA A 101 17.28 1.27 -2.62
N LEU A 102 16.17 0.93 -3.30
CA LEU A 102 15.28 1.86 -3.98
C LEU A 102 13.94 1.98 -3.24
N ALA A 103 13.51 3.20 -2.95
CA ALA A 103 12.27 3.49 -2.21
C ALA A 103 11.42 4.54 -2.95
N ASN A 104 11.18 4.30 -4.24
CA ASN A 104 10.39 5.20 -5.09
C ASN A 104 8.96 5.35 -4.58
N ASN A 105 8.54 6.58 -4.25
CA ASN A 105 7.16 6.93 -3.88
C ASN A 105 6.49 7.84 -4.93
N SER A 106 7.27 8.37 -5.89
CA SER A 106 6.79 9.19 -7.00
C SER A 106 7.36 8.75 -8.36
N ILE A 107 6.75 9.23 -9.45
CA ILE A 107 7.28 9.02 -10.82
C ILE A 107 8.65 9.72 -11.00
N ALA A 108 8.86 10.87 -10.34
CA ALA A 108 10.15 11.57 -10.39
C ALA A 108 11.25 10.75 -9.71
N ASP A 109 10.95 10.08 -8.60
CA ASP A 109 11.87 9.21 -7.88
C ASP A 109 12.34 8.07 -8.80
N VAL A 110 11.43 7.44 -9.55
CA VAL A 110 11.77 6.37 -10.51
C VAL A 110 12.76 6.87 -11.57
N ILE A 111 12.57 8.08 -12.09
CA ILE A 111 13.46 8.68 -13.09
C ILE A 111 14.86 8.93 -12.49
N GLU A 112 14.93 9.41 -11.26
CA GLU A 112 16.22 9.68 -10.59
C GLU A 112 16.92 8.38 -10.12
N SER A 113 16.17 7.38 -9.70
CA SER A 113 16.65 6.02 -9.44
C SER A 113 17.24 5.36 -10.68
N VAL A 114 16.68 5.60 -11.86
CA VAL A 114 17.28 5.18 -13.14
C VAL A 114 18.63 5.86 -13.38
N ARG A 115 18.77 7.15 -13.09
CA ARG A 115 20.06 7.86 -13.22
C ARG A 115 21.11 7.31 -12.25
N ARG A 116 20.78 7.23 -10.96
CA ARG A 116 21.67 6.73 -9.91
C ARG A 116 22.08 5.28 -10.15
N LEU A 117 21.14 4.40 -10.49
CA LEU A 117 21.44 3.00 -10.83
C LEU A 117 22.27 2.90 -12.11
N GLY A 118 22.02 3.75 -13.11
CA GLY A 118 22.86 3.89 -14.30
C GLY A 118 24.29 4.31 -13.97
N GLN A 119 24.50 5.28 -13.07
CA GLN A 119 25.82 5.69 -12.60
C GLN A 119 26.52 4.56 -11.82
N LEU A 120 25.82 3.94 -10.86
CA LEU A 120 26.32 2.85 -10.01
C LEU A 120 26.82 1.65 -10.83
N THR A 121 26.08 1.30 -11.89
CA THR A 121 26.34 0.12 -12.72
C THR A 121 27.32 0.36 -13.88
N GLY A 122 27.87 1.58 -14.00
CA GLY A 122 28.73 1.97 -15.13
C GLY A 122 27.98 2.10 -16.46
N ARG A 123 26.66 2.33 -16.40
CA ARG A 123 25.74 2.46 -17.54
C ARG A 123 25.13 3.87 -17.64
N GLN A 124 25.84 4.91 -17.18
CA GLN A 124 25.32 6.29 -17.07
C GLN A 124 24.62 6.80 -18.35
N GLN A 125 25.18 6.57 -19.54
CA GLN A 125 24.55 6.95 -20.82
C GLN A 125 23.28 6.13 -21.16
N ALA A 126 23.14 4.90 -20.66
CA ALA A 126 21.90 4.13 -20.81
C ALA A 126 20.85 4.61 -19.81
N GLY A 127 21.24 4.86 -18.56
CA GLY A 127 20.40 5.47 -17.53
C GLY A 127 19.83 6.81 -17.98
N GLU A 128 20.66 7.75 -18.43
CA GLU A 128 20.16 9.08 -18.84
C GLU A 128 19.23 9.02 -20.07
N ARG A 129 19.52 8.14 -21.03
CA ARG A 129 18.62 7.91 -22.18
C ARG A 129 17.27 7.33 -21.74
N LEU A 130 17.26 6.40 -20.79
CA LEU A 130 16.03 5.82 -20.24
C LEU A 130 15.25 6.88 -19.44
N ALA A 131 15.91 7.61 -18.55
CA ALA A 131 15.33 8.72 -17.77
C ALA A 131 14.69 9.79 -18.69
N THR A 132 15.42 10.24 -19.71
CA THR A 132 14.94 11.20 -20.72
C THR A 132 13.74 10.63 -21.49
N SER A 133 13.78 9.34 -21.89
CA SER A 133 12.68 8.70 -22.61
C SER A 133 11.41 8.57 -21.76
N LEU A 134 11.55 8.27 -20.47
CA LEU A 134 10.45 8.22 -19.51
C LEU A 134 9.83 9.62 -19.32
N GLN A 135 10.65 10.64 -19.07
CA GLN A 135 10.20 12.02 -18.94
C GLN A 135 9.44 12.50 -20.19
N ALA A 136 10.00 12.30 -21.39
CA ALA A 136 9.35 12.70 -22.64
C ALA A 136 7.98 12.02 -22.87
N ARG A 137 7.80 10.77 -22.40
CA ARG A 137 6.50 10.08 -22.43
C ARG A 137 5.49 10.72 -21.47
N ILE A 138 5.92 11.05 -20.25
CA ILE A 138 5.11 11.74 -19.23
C ILE A 138 4.69 13.11 -19.74
N ASP A 139 5.62 13.89 -20.29
CA ASP A 139 5.37 15.22 -20.87
C ASP A 139 4.39 15.14 -22.04
N THR A 140 4.53 14.13 -22.90
CA THR A 140 3.62 13.87 -24.03
C THR A 140 2.19 13.61 -23.57
N VAL A 141 2.00 12.78 -22.53
CA VAL A 141 0.67 12.53 -21.96
C VAL A 141 0.13 13.79 -21.29
N THR A 142 0.95 14.47 -20.47
CA THR A 142 0.59 15.69 -19.73
C THR A 142 0.13 16.79 -20.69
N THR A 143 0.89 17.08 -21.74
CA THR A 143 0.56 18.09 -22.76
C THR A 143 -0.74 17.76 -23.52
N ARG A 144 -0.98 16.49 -23.85
CA ARG A 144 -2.21 16.06 -24.57
C ARG A 144 -3.47 16.10 -23.70
N VAL A 145 -3.31 16.02 -22.38
CA VAL A 145 -4.43 15.94 -21.44
C VAL A 145 -4.70 17.30 -20.76
N ALA A 146 -3.68 18.14 -20.55
CA ALA A 146 -3.79 19.44 -19.87
C ALA A 146 -4.92 20.36 -20.40
N PRO A 147 -5.13 20.56 -21.72
CA PRO A 147 -6.23 21.40 -22.22
C PRO A 147 -7.61 20.89 -21.79
N ARG A 148 -7.79 19.56 -21.69
CA ARG A 148 -9.04 18.95 -21.21
C ARG A 148 -9.21 19.12 -19.70
N LEU A 149 -8.11 19.05 -18.93
CA LEU A 149 -8.14 19.27 -17.48
C LEU A 149 -8.37 20.73 -17.09
N LEU A 150 -7.97 21.68 -17.95
CA LEU A 150 -8.20 23.12 -17.76
C LEU A 150 -9.63 23.51 -18.15
N ALA A 151 -10.15 23.02 -19.28
CA ALA A 151 -11.57 23.21 -19.64
C ALA A 151 -12.52 22.65 -18.56
N ALA A 152 -12.13 21.54 -17.94
CA ALA A 152 -12.80 20.88 -16.83
C ALA A 152 -12.81 21.63 -15.49
N GLN A 153 -12.16 22.80 -15.38
CA GLN A 153 -12.21 23.66 -14.18
C GLN A 153 -13.30 24.75 -14.28
N SER A 154 -14.06 24.79 -15.38
CA SER A 154 -15.28 25.60 -15.47
C SER A 154 -16.47 24.90 -14.79
N ASP A 155 -17.41 25.68 -14.24
CA ASP A 155 -18.63 25.19 -13.55
C ASP A 155 -19.60 24.37 -14.44
N ASP A 156 -19.28 24.13 -15.72
CA ASP A 156 -20.09 23.30 -16.60
C ASP A 156 -19.95 21.81 -16.25
N LYS A 157 -20.95 21.32 -15.51
CA LYS A 157 -21.12 19.91 -15.11
C LYS A 157 -21.09 18.90 -16.27
N ARG A 158 -21.15 19.34 -17.54
CA ARG A 158 -21.00 18.48 -18.73
C ARG A 158 -19.56 18.25 -19.18
N HIS A 159 -18.58 19.03 -18.73
CA HIS A 159 -17.20 18.98 -19.22
C HIS A 159 -16.12 18.82 -18.12
N GLY A 160 -16.53 18.56 -16.87
CA GLY A 160 -15.64 18.41 -15.71
C GLY A 160 -14.66 17.22 -15.79
N ARG A 161 -13.69 17.21 -14.87
CA ARG A 161 -12.64 16.17 -14.76
C ARG A 161 -13.33 14.80 -14.56
N PRO A 162 -13.02 13.76 -15.36
CA PRO A 162 -13.60 12.43 -15.16
C PRO A 162 -13.32 11.92 -13.75
N ARG A 163 -14.38 11.55 -13.02
CA ARG A 163 -14.26 10.90 -11.71
C ARG A 163 -13.86 9.45 -11.93
N VAL A 164 -12.75 9.03 -11.33
CA VAL A 164 -12.22 7.67 -11.42
C VAL A 164 -12.24 7.05 -10.02
N LEU A 165 -12.61 5.77 -9.93
CA LEU A 165 -12.46 4.94 -8.74
C LEU A 165 -11.47 3.83 -9.09
N TRP A 166 -10.40 3.69 -8.30
CA TRP A 166 -9.39 2.66 -8.50
C TRP A 166 -9.57 1.52 -7.49
N GLY A 167 -10.19 0.42 -7.91
CA GLY A 167 -10.46 -0.72 -7.02
C GLY A 167 -9.49 -1.88 -7.21
N PHE A 168 -8.95 -2.42 -6.12
CA PHE A 168 -8.35 -3.75 -6.08
C PHE A 168 -9.44 -4.80 -5.92
N ALA A 169 -9.35 -5.89 -6.70
CA ALA A 169 -10.32 -6.99 -6.62
C ALA A 169 -10.11 -7.81 -5.34
N GLY A 170 -11.14 -7.90 -4.50
CA GLY A 170 -11.14 -8.63 -3.24
C GLY A 170 -12.49 -8.50 -2.52
N ASP A 171 -12.66 -9.25 -1.42
CA ASP A 171 -13.73 -9.04 -0.44
C ASP A 171 -13.07 -8.82 0.94
N PRO A 172 -13.13 -7.60 1.52
CA PRO A 172 -13.77 -6.40 0.97
C PRO A 172 -13.04 -5.83 -0.26
N ILE A 173 -13.74 -4.98 -1.03
CA ILE A 173 -13.13 -4.20 -2.11
C ILE A 173 -12.29 -3.07 -1.49
N TYR A 174 -11.01 -3.01 -1.85
CA TYR A 174 -10.11 -1.93 -1.46
C TYR A 174 -10.01 -0.88 -2.58
N THR A 175 -9.91 0.40 -2.21
CA THR A 175 -9.64 1.51 -3.14
C THR A 175 -8.40 2.28 -2.68
N ALA A 176 -7.86 3.09 -3.57
CA ALA A 176 -6.77 4.01 -3.28
C ALA A 176 -7.30 5.48 -3.20
N GLY A 177 -6.65 6.36 -2.41
CA GLY A 177 -7.22 7.59 -1.76
C GLY A 177 -6.71 8.98 -2.23
N ALA A 178 -6.19 9.86 -1.33
CA ALA A 178 -5.33 11.05 -1.70
C ALA A 178 -3.89 11.09 -1.04
N GLY A 179 -2.81 11.24 -1.85
CA GLY A 179 -1.38 11.62 -1.60
C GLY A 179 -0.17 10.69 -2.01
N SER A 180 -0.07 9.39 -1.67
CA SER A 180 0.95 8.37 -2.13
C SER A 180 0.91 7.98 -3.63
N ILE A 181 1.49 6.83 -4.08
CA ILE A 181 1.57 6.44 -5.51
C ILE A 181 0.19 6.43 -6.19
N ILE A 182 -0.77 5.79 -5.54
CA ILE A 182 -2.20 6.04 -5.75
C ILE A 182 -2.76 6.34 -4.38
N ASP A 183 -2.05 7.22 -3.68
CA ASP A 183 -2.63 7.99 -2.60
C ASP A 183 -2.59 7.39 -1.14
N THR A 184 -2.75 8.18 -0.05
CA THR A 184 -2.12 7.94 1.32
C THR A 184 -3.00 7.67 2.56
N ALA A 185 -2.34 7.21 3.64
CA ALA A 185 -2.87 6.74 4.93
C ALA A 185 -3.64 7.76 5.82
N LEU A 186 -3.19 9.02 5.98
CA LEU A 186 -3.89 10.00 6.82
C LEU A 186 -5.34 10.17 6.36
N LEU A 187 -5.54 10.45 5.06
CA LEU A 187 -6.89 10.66 4.54
C LEU A 187 -7.74 9.39 4.67
N THR A 188 -7.17 8.22 4.42
CA THR A 188 -7.86 6.93 4.63
C THR A 188 -8.33 6.78 6.08
N ASN A 189 -7.49 7.11 7.06
CA ASN A 189 -7.87 7.09 8.47
C ASN A 189 -8.93 8.16 8.82
N MET A 190 -8.90 9.35 8.21
CA MET A 190 -9.92 10.38 8.41
C MET A 190 -11.29 9.98 7.83
N GLU A 191 -11.32 9.40 6.62
CA GLU A 191 -12.56 8.86 6.03
C GLU A 191 -13.10 7.68 6.84
N ALA A 192 -12.21 6.78 7.29
CA ALA A 192 -12.56 5.67 8.17
C ALA A 192 -13.12 6.16 9.51
N ALA A 193 -12.55 7.20 10.12
CA ALA A 193 -13.03 7.77 11.38
C ALA A 193 -14.50 8.25 11.27
N ALA A 194 -14.83 9.00 10.22
CA ALA A 194 -16.18 9.46 9.96
C ALA A 194 -17.17 8.30 9.73
N GLU A 195 -16.78 7.29 8.94
CA GLU A 195 -17.63 6.13 8.67
C GLU A 195 -17.81 5.24 9.92
N ILE A 196 -16.76 5.04 10.71
CA ILE A 196 -16.82 4.27 11.97
C ILE A 196 -17.77 4.95 12.96
N ALA A 197 -17.67 6.27 13.14
CA ALA A 197 -18.61 7.02 13.97
C ALA A 197 -20.06 6.82 13.51
N ARG A 198 -20.31 6.86 12.18
CA ARG A 198 -21.62 6.61 11.58
C ARG A 198 -22.11 5.19 11.85
N GLN A 199 -21.25 4.17 11.70
CA GLN A 199 -21.60 2.76 11.97
C GLN A 199 -21.89 2.50 13.45
N ILE A 200 -21.13 3.11 14.37
CA ILE A 200 -21.37 3.02 15.83
C ILE A 200 -22.79 3.49 16.17
N ARG A 201 -23.23 4.62 15.59
CA ARG A 201 -24.60 5.13 15.74
C ARG A 201 -25.63 4.20 15.09
N LEU A 202 -25.45 3.84 13.81
CA LEU A 202 -26.43 3.06 13.04
C LEU A 202 -26.65 1.64 13.57
N ARG A 203 -25.59 0.96 14.02
CA ARG A 203 -25.66 -0.41 14.58
C ARG A 203 -25.94 -0.44 16.09
N ASN A 204 -26.08 0.73 16.71
CA ASN A 204 -26.16 0.90 18.16
C ASN A 204 -25.07 0.12 18.92
N MET A 205 -23.81 0.27 18.49
CA MET A 205 -22.66 -0.33 19.18
C MET A 205 -22.42 0.37 20.52
N GLY A 206 -21.84 -0.31 21.50
CA GLY A 206 -21.53 0.30 22.79
C GLY A 206 -20.80 -0.62 23.74
N GLY A 207 -20.42 -0.09 24.90
CA GLY A 207 -19.39 -0.64 25.76
C GLY A 207 -18.04 0.00 25.41
N MET A 208 -16.97 -0.73 25.67
CA MET A 208 -15.64 -0.44 25.12
C MET A 208 -15.63 -0.80 23.62
N ILE A 209 -15.07 0.08 22.81
CA ILE A 209 -14.91 -0.07 21.37
C ILE A 209 -13.44 0.29 21.07
N VAL A 210 -12.77 -0.56 20.31
CA VAL A 210 -11.37 -0.39 19.91
C VAL A 210 -11.34 -0.27 18.39
N ILE A 211 -10.57 0.69 17.89
CA ILE A 211 -10.39 0.94 16.46
C ILE A 211 -8.92 0.76 16.12
N ASP A 212 -8.66 -0.08 15.13
CA ASP A 212 -7.35 -0.26 14.52
C ASP A 212 -7.29 0.64 13.27
N PHE A 213 -6.46 1.69 13.34
CA PHE A 213 -6.21 2.62 12.24
C PHE A 213 -4.86 2.28 11.60
N ILE A 214 -4.68 2.63 10.32
CA ILE A 214 -3.41 2.44 9.63
C ILE A 214 -2.33 3.21 10.38
N HIS A 215 -1.20 2.56 10.70
CA HIS A 215 -0.10 3.19 11.44
C HIS A 215 0.46 4.40 10.69
N MET A 216 0.83 5.44 11.43
CA MET A 216 1.39 6.70 10.92
C MET A 216 2.48 7.20 11.89
N ASP A 217 3.58 7.68 11.33
CA ASP A 217 4.79 8.06 12.09
C ASP A 217 4.73 9.47 12.73
N GLU A 218 3.75 10.30 12.36
CA GLU A 218 3.64 11.70 12.80
C GLU A 218 2.46 11.92 13.76
N ASP A 219 2.73 12.45 14.95
CA ASP A 219 1.71 12.73 15.97
C ASP A 219 0.61 13.69 15.48
N ALA A 220 0.98 14.68 14.66
CA ALA A 220 0.04 15.64 14.05
C ALA A 220 -0.99 14.98 13.13
N HIS A 221 -0.69 13.79 12.58
CA HIS A 221 -1.66 13.00 11.81
C HIS A 221 -2.64 12.26 12.72
N TRP A 222 -2.19 11.79 13.87
CA TRP A 222 -3.06 11.17 14.88
C TRP A 222 -4.04 12.18 15.50
N GLU A 223 -3.60 13.40 15.81
CA GLU A 223 -4.49 14.46 16.29
C GLU A 223 -5.64 14.74 15.30
N GLN A 224 -5.37 14.77 13.99
CA GLN A 224 -6.37 14.98 12.95
C GLN A 224 -7.38 13.83 12.83
N VAL A 225 -6.93 12.57 12.94
CA VAL A 225 -7.80 11.39 12.92
C VAL A 225 -8.70 11.34 14.14
N LEU A 226 -8.15 11.66 15.32
CA LEU A 226 -8.93 11.75 16.57
C LEU A 226 -9.97 12.87 16.49
N ALA A 227 -9.62 14.06 16.00
CA ALA A 227 -10.55 15.16 15.80
C ALA A 227 -11.69 14.81 14.81
N ALA A 228 -11.37 14.12 13.70
CA ALA A 228 -12.37 13.64 12.75
C ALA A 228 -13.31 12.58 13.36
N LEU A 229 -12.80 11.75 14.27
CA LEU A 229 -13.61 10.78 15.02
C LEU A 229 -14.52 11.46 16.06
N GLU A 230 -14.04 12.53 16.73
CA GLU A 230 -14.84 13.33 17.66
C GLU A 230 -15.97 14.09 16.94
N ASP A 231 -15.66 14.82 15.87
CA ASP A 231 -16.66 15.52 15.04
C ASP A 231 -17.68 14.53 14.48
N GLY A 232 -17.19 13.41 13.92
CA GLY A 232 -18.03 12.33 13.45
C GLY A 232 -18.98 11.77 14.52
N LEU A 233 -18.62 11.81 15.82
CA LEU A 233 -19.43 11.35 16.95
C LEU A 233 -20.29 12.45 17.62
N ALA A 234 -20.14 13.72 17.25
CA ALA A 234 -20.83 14.85 17.91
C ALA A 234 -22.37 14.74 17.88
N ASP A 235 -22.93 14.21 16.78
CA ASP A 235 -24.37 13.95 16.61
C ASP A 235 -24.92 12.75 17.44
N ASP A 236 -24.09 12.07 18.23
CA ASP A 236 -24.51 10.91 19.00
C ASP A 236 -25.32 11.28 20.24
N ARG A 237 -26.62 10.97 20.20
CA ARG A 237 -27.56 11.12 21.33
C ARG A 237 -27.22 10.26 22.56
N THR A 238 -26.20 9.41 22.46
CA THR A 238 -25.67 8.59 23.54
C THR A 238 -24.23 9.01 23.82
N HIS A 239 -23.95 9.38 25.08
CA HIS A 239 -22.63 9.85 25.48
C HIS A 239 -21.54 8.84 25.11
N SER A 240 -20.65 9.28 24.23
CA SER A 240 -19.43 8.62 23.80
C SER A 240 -18.24 9.40 24.33
N ARG A 241 -17.16 8.72 24.70
CA ARG A 241 -15.90 9.33 25.16
C ARG A 241 -14.74 8.58 24.54
N ILE A 242 -13.93 9.29 23.76
CA ILE A 242 -12.62 8.79 23.34
C ILE A 242 -11.69 8.79 24.56
N ILE A 243 -10.95 7.71 24.74
CA ILE A 243 -9.97 7.55 25.83
C ILE A 243 -8.59 8.01 25.35
N GLY A 244 -8.24 7.67 24.10
CA GLY A 244 -6.99 8.06 23.45
C GLY A 244 -6.39 6.91 22.66
N LEU A 245 -5.09 7.02 22.38
CA LEU A 245 -4.28 5.97 21.78
C LEU A 245 -3.69 5.04 22.86
N THR A 246 -3.74 3.75 22.60
CA THR A 246 -3.04 2.73 23.39
C THR A 246 -1.56 2.66 23.00
N GLY A 247 -0.73 2.06 23.86
CA GLY A 247 0.68 1.77 23.53
C GLY A 247 0.89 0.80 22.37
N ALA A 248 -0.17 0.24 21.80
CA ALA A 248 -0.15 -0.59 20.59
C ALA A 248 -0.67 0.15 19.33
N GLY A 249 -0.95 1.46 19.41
CA GLY A 249 -1.44 2.26 18.28
C GLY A 249 -2.95 2.19 18.02
N LEU A 250 -3.71 1.44 18.83
CA LEU A 250 -5.16 1.34 18.72
C LEU A 250 -5.86 2.52 19.40
N VAL A 251 -6.95 3.02 18.83
CA VAL A 251 -7.79 4.07 19.44
C VAL A 251 -8.89 3.44 20.28
N GLU A 252 -8.95 3.81 21.57
CA GLU A 252 -10.00 3.37 22.50
C GLU A 252 -11.11 4.42 22.65
N LEU A 253 -12.36 3.96 22.64
CA LEU A 253 -13.51 4.78 23.02
C LEU A 253 -14.55 3.98 23.82
N THR A 254 -15.30 4.68 24.65
CA THR A 254 -16.40 4.11 25.45
C THR A 254 -17.72 4.80 25.12
N ARG A 255 -18.76 3.99 24.88
CA ARG A 255 -20.11 4.47 24.59
C ARG A 255 -21.13 3.76 25.46
N ARG A 256 -21.97 4.51 26.19
CA ARG A 256 -22.91 3.93 27.17
C ARG A 256 -23.98 3.06 26.48
N ARG A 257 -24.05 1.76 26.79
CA ARG A 257 -25.17 0.91 26.32
C ARG A 257 -26.48 1.38 26.95
N ARG A 258 -27.47 1.72 26.12
CA ARG A 258 -28.85 2.08 26.53
C ARG A 258 -29.91 1.05 26.12
N ARG A 259 -29.61 0.24 25.11
CA ARG A 259 -30.46 -0.82 24.52
C ARG A 259 -29.52 -1.91 23.98
N GLU A 260 -30.08 -3.06 23.63
CA GLU A 260 -29.38 -4.12 22.90
C GLU A 260 -28.79 -3.60 21.58
N SER A 261 -27.66 -4.18 21.15
CA SER A 261 -27.06 -3.85 19.86
C SER A 261 -27.88 -4.44 18.70
N LEU A 262 -27.72 -3.92 17.48
CA LEU A 262 -28.40 -4.48 16.31
C LEU A 262 -28.09 -5.98 16.11
N VAL A 263 -26.85 -6.40 16.40
CA VAL A 263 -26.47 -7.81 16.36
C VAL A 263 -27.25 -8.62 17.39
N GLN A 264 -27.41 -8.14 18.63
CA GLN A 264 -28.20 -8.84 19.64
C GLN A 264 -29.69 -8.95 19.26
N ALA A 265 -30.25 -7.89 18.67
CA ALA A 265 -31.66 -7.85 18.27
C ALA A 265 -31.99 -8.66 17.00
N LEU A 266 -31.00 -8.95 16.15
CA LEU A 266 -31.18 -9.71 14.89
C LEU A 266 -30.62 -11.15 14.94
N THR A 267 -30.02 -11.58 16.05
CA THR A 267 -29.37 -12.90 16.13
C THR A 267 -29.57 -13.58 17.47
N ASP A 268 -29.88 -14.87 17.43
CA ASP A 268 -29.99 -15.74 18.61
C ASP A 268 -28.65 -16.43 18.92
N PRO A 269 -28.44 -16.90 20.16
CA PRO A 269 -27.31 -17.76 20.49
C PRO A 269 -27.31 -19.03 19.62
N CYS A 270 -26.16 -19.37 19.03
CA CYS A 270 -26.05 -20.58 18.22
C CYS A 270 -26.25 -21.83 19.08
N MET A 271 -27.28 -22.61 18.77
CA MET A 271 -27.67 -23.80 19.52
C MET A 271 -26.61 -24.91 19.44
N THR A 272 -25.89 -25.00 18.32
CA THR A 272 -24.89 -26.03 18.04
C THR A 272 -23.60 -25.87 18.84
N CYS A 273 -23.15 -24.63 19.07
CA CYS A 273 -21.94 -24.33 19.85
C CYS A 273 -22.26 -23.68 21.20
N ALA A 274 -23.45 -23.95 21.77
CA ALA A 274 -23.88 -23.47 23.08
C ALA A 274 -23.69 -21.95 23.31
N GLY A 275 -23.89 -21.14 22.26
CA GLY A 275 -23.81 -19.68 22.32
C GLY A 275 -22.42 -19.07 22.12
N THR A 276 -21.37 -19.83 21.77
CA THR A 276 -20.07 -19.24 21.37
C THR A 276 -20.19 -18.40 20.09
N GLY A 277 -21.08 -18.80 19.18
CA GLY A 277 -21.48 -18.02 18.00
C GLY A 277 -22.95 -17.57 18.09
N ARG A 278 -23.39 -16.80 17.10
CA ARG A 278 -24.80 -16.38 16.94
C ARG A 278 -25.31 -16.71 15.55
N ILE A 279 -26.61 -16.98 15.43
CA ILE A 279 -27.32 -17.27 14.17
C ILE A 279 -28.41 -16.21 13.95
N PRO A 280 -28.77 -15.85 12.71
CA PRO A 280 -29.89 -14.94 12.45
C PRO A 280 -31.17 -15.41 13.17
N SER A 281 -31.89 -14.50 13.80
CA SER A 281 -33.15 -14.84 14.49
C SER A 281 -34.21 -15.30 13.48
N PRO A 282 -35.22 -16.09 13.87
CA PRO A 282 -36.31 -16.52 12.99
C PRO A 282 -36.98 -15.35 12.25
N GLU A 283 -37.18 -14.22 12.93
CA GLU A 283 -37.75 -13.00 12.33
C GLU A 283 -36.82 -12.44 11.26
N THR A 284 -35.51 -12.41 11.52
CA THR A 284 -34.50 -11.93 10.58
C THR A 284 -34.46 -12.79 9.32
N VAL A 285 -34.50 -14.12 9.46
CA VAL A 285 -34.60 -15.07 8.34
C VAL A 285 -35.88 -14.84 7.52
N VAL A 286 -37.03 -14.66 8.18
CA VAL A 286 -38.30 -14.36 7.51
C VAL A 286 -38.23 -13.04 6.74
N TYR A 287 -37.64 -11.98 7.32
CA TYR A 287 -37.49 -10.69 6.63
C TYR A 287 -36.57 -10.79 5.41
N ASP A 288 -35.47 -11.55 5.48
CA ASP A 288 -34.58 -11.74 4.35
C ASP A 288 -35.22 -12.56 3.22
N ILE A 289 -35.96 -13.64 3.54
CA ILE A 289 -36.76 -14.39 2.55
C ILE A 289 -37.77 -13.45 1.86
N MET A 290 -38.55 -12.69 2.64
CA MET A 290 -39.53 -11.72 2.11
C MET A 290 -38.87 -10.63 1.26
N ARG A 291 -37.63 -10.25 1.57
CA ARG A 291 -36.86 -9.26 0.81
C ARG A 291 -36.31 -9.83 -0.49
N SER A 292 -35.90 -11.09 -0.52
CA SER A 292 -35.45 -11.81 -1.72
C SER A 292 -36.60 -12.04 -2.69
N LEU A 293 -37.75 -12.54 -2.23
CA LEU A 293 -38.95 -12.70 -3.04
C LEU A 293 -39.38 -11.39 -3.72
N ARG A 294 -39.26 -10.25 -3.03
CA ARG A 294 -39.53 -8.91 -3.60
C ARG A 294 -38.50 -8.41 -4.61
N ARG A 295 -37.29 -9.00 -4.67
CA ARG A 295 -36.28 -8.69 -5.69
C ARG A 295 -36.49 -9.53 -6.95
N GLU A 296 -36.88 -10.80 -6.80
CA GLU A 296 -37.18 -11.70 -7.93
C GLU A 296 -38.52 -11.37 -8.61
N ALA A 297 -39.46 -10.75 -7.88
CA ALA A 297 -40.72 -10.25 -8.42
C ALA A 297 -40.62 -8.87 -9.12
N ARG A 298 -39.42 -8.45 -9.54
CA ARG A 298 -39.14 -7.19 -10.26
C ARG A 298 -38.46 -7.45 -11.59
#